data_AF-A0A964NUX1-F1
#
_entry.id   AF-A0A964NUX1-F1
#
_cell.length_a   1.000
_cell.length_b   1.000
_cell.length_c   1.000
_cell.angle_alpha   90.00
_cell.angle_beta   90.00
_cell.angle_gamma   90.00
#
_symmetry.space_group_name_H-M   'P 1'
#
loop_
_entity.id
_entity.type
_entity.pdbx_description
1 polymer ?
#
loop_
_entity_poly.entity_id
_entity_poly.type
_entity_poly.pdbx_seq_one_letter_code
_entity_poly.pdbx_strand_id
1 'polypeptide(L)'
;MNRAGRFLAIALLAGAAMAAGGVFPAVAAQPASLADMQRELENLERQEAGLAAWLTDVENIMRDASGRDRATIYTPAYLEAMQQSLASVREKRLALSRELESERQRSAAPN
;
A
#
# COMPACT_ATOMS: atom_id res chain seq x y z
N MET A 1 -32.97 12.58 -25.73
CA MET A 1 -31.95 13.41 -25.06
C MET A 1 -31.79 12.94 -23.63
N ASN A 2 -30.52 12.77 -23.24
CA ASN A 2 -29.96 12.76 -21.88
C ASN A 2 -30.18 11.56 -20.93
N ARG A 3 -29.17 10.69 -20.96
CA ARG A 3 -28.37 10.14 -19.84
C ARG A 3 -29.15 9.56 -18.65
N ALA A 4 -29.24 8.23 -18.67
CA ALA A 4 -29.06 7.37 -17.49
C ALA A 4 -27.95 7.94 -16.58
N GLY A 5 -28.08 8.01 -15.26
CA GLY A 5 -28.79 7.09 -14.37
C GLY A 5 -27.75 6.15 -13.74
N ARG A 6 -27.37 6.44 -12.49
CA ARG A 6 -26.83 5.55 -11.42
C ARG A 6 -25.83 6.27 -10.51
N PHE A 7 -26.33 7.23 -9.74
CA PHE A 7 -25.82 7.48 -8.39
C PHE A 7 -26.79 6.79 -7.44
N LEU A 8 -26.52 5.53 -7.12
CA LEU A 8 -27.23 4.83 -6.06
C LEU A 8 -26.39 4.97 -4.79
N ALA A 9 -26.75 5.96 -3.98
CA ALA A 9 -26.33 6.06 -2.60
C ALA A 9 -26.84 4.82 -1.86
N ILE A 10 -25.94 3.95 -1.41
CA ILE A 10 -26.27 2.86 -0.51
C ILE A 10 -25.89 3.32 0.89
N ALA A 11 -26.86 3.93 1.56
CA ALA A 11 -26.92 4.04 3.01
C ALA A 11 -27.76 2.87 3.53
N LEU A 12 -27.09 1.83 4.02
CA LEU A 12 -27.61 0.70 4.82
C LEU A 12 -26.34 -0.02 5.31
N LEU A 13 -25.98 -0.11 6.59
CA LEU A 13 -26.81 -0.35 7.77
C LEU A 13 -26.35 0.50 8.95
N ALA A 14 -27.20 1.45 9.37
CA ALA A 14 -27.23 1.92 10.75
C ALA A 14 -28.45 1.26 11.40
N GLY A 15 -28.20 0.37 12.37
CA GLY A 15 -29.24 -0.38 13.04
C GLY A 15 -28.71 -1.08 14.28
N ALA A 16 -28.76 -0.35 15.39
CA ALA A 16 -28.74 -0.81 16.79
C ALA A 16 -27.38 -1.15 17.42
N ALA A 17 -26.82 -0.15 18.12
CA ALA A 17 -26.50 -0.21 19.55
C ALA A 17 -25.82 1.13 19.92
N MET A 18 -26.62 2.16 20.19
CA MET A 18 -27.04 2.56 21.54
C MET A 18 -25.92 3.18 22.40
N ALA A 19 -26.15 4.47 22.67
CA ALA A 19 -26.00 5.12 23.97
C ALA A 19 -24.58 5.22 24.57
N ALA A 20 -23.90 6.33 24.29
CA ALA A 20 -23.54 7.35 25.28
C ALA A 20 -22.77 8.47 24.57
N GLY A 21 -22.94 9.69 25.04
CA GLY A 21 -22.65 10.90 24.28
C GLY A 21 -21.18 11.29 24.19
N GLY A 22 -20.93 12.18 23.24
CA GLY A 22 -19.96 13.24 23.39
C GLY A 22 -18.67 13.06 22.61
N VAL A 23 -18.40 14.08 21.79
CA VAL A 23 -17.10 14.49 21.24
C VAL A 23 -16.60 13.66 20.07
N PHE A 24 -16.69 14.24 18.86
CA PHE A 24 -15.79 13.91 17.76
C PHE A 24 -14.34 14.09 18.25
N PRO A 25 -13.48 13.06 18.30
CA PRO A 25 -12.06 13.31 18.43
C PRO A 25 -11.49 13.48 17.03
N ALA A 26 -10.77 14.59 16.91
CA ALA A 26 -9.82 14.94 15.88
C ALA A 26 -9.21 13.76 15.11
N VAL A 27 -8.92 14.04 13.84
CA VAL A 27 -7.78 13.48 13.11
C VAL A 27 -6.48 13.84 13.88
N ALA A 28 -6.32 13.24 15.05
CA ALA A 28 -5.06 13.24 15.75
C ALA A 28 -4.15 12.34 14.93
N ALA A 29 -2.98 12.86 14.57
CA ALA A 29 -1.79 12.05 14.36
C ALA A 29 -1.60 11.21 15.63
N GLN A 30 -2.29 10.07 15.70
CA GLN A 30 -2.05 9.07 16.72
C GLN A 30 -0.68 8.47 16.41
N PRO A 31 0.16 8.19 17.41
CA PRO A 31 1.31 7.32 17.17
C PRO A 31 0.72 6.06 16.56
N ALA A 32 1.10 5.74 15.32
CA ALA A 32 0.68 4.48 14.71
C ALA A 32 1.01 3.41 15.74
N SER A 33 0.01 2.68 16.23
CA SER A 33 0.28 1.72 17.29
C SER A 33 1.32 0.73 16.75
N LEU A 34 2.15 0.13 17.61
CA LEU A 34 3.12 -0.86 17.14
C LEU A 34 2.45 -1.97 16.29
N ALA A 35 1.18 -2.28 16.57
CA ALA A 35 0.36 -3.19 15.78
C ALA A 35 -0.01 -2.64 14.39
N ASP A 36 -0.33 -1.35 14.28
CA ASP A 36 -0.59 -0.69 12.99
C ASP A 36 0.69 -0.58 12.14
N MET A 37 1.84 -0.28 12.76
CA MET A 37 3.13 -0.30 12.06
C MET A 37 3.49 -1.70 11.57
N GLN A 38 3.21 -2.75 12.36
CA GLN A 38 3.42 -4.14 11.95
C GLN A 38 2.53 -4.51 10.76
N ARG A 39 1.24 -4.15 10.80
CA ARG A 39 0.32 -4.39 9.68
C ARG A 39 0.74 -3.66 8.41
N GLU A 40 1.20 -2.42 8.53
CA GLU A 40 1.68 -1.65 7.39
C GLU A 40 2.97 -2.25 6.83
N LEU A 41 3.86 -2.77 7.68
CA LEU A 41 5.05 -3.50 7.24
C LEU A 41 4.68 -4.76 6.43
N GLU A 42 3.73 -5.57 6.93
CA GLU A 42 3.22 -6.76 6.23
C GLU A 42 2.54 -6.40 4.89
N ASN A 43 1.89 -5.25 4.83
CA ASN A 43 1.28 -4.74 3.60
C ASN A 43 2.37 -4.34 2.58
N LEU A 44 3.39 -3.61 3.03
CA LEU A 44 4.53 -3.22 2.19
C LEU A 44 5.34 -4.42 1.71
N GLU A 45 5.54 -5.45 2.53
CA GLU A 45 6.19 -6.70 2.14
C GLU A 45 5.42 -7.44 1.03
N ARG A 46 4.09 -7.52 1.15
CA ARG A 46 3.25 -8.10 0.09
C ARG A 46 3.29 -7.29 -1.20
N GLN A 47 3.28 -5.97 -1.10
CA GLN A 47 3.41 -5.09 -2.28
C GLN A 47 4.79 -5.24 -2.94
N GLU A 48 5.87 -5.30 -2.15
CA GLU A 48 7.23 -5.52 -2.63
C GLU A 48 7.32 -6.86 -3.39
N ALA A 49 6.81 -7.93 -2.79
CA ALA A 49 6.81 -9.26 -3.40
C ALA A 49 5.98 -9.30 -4.70
N GLY A 50 4.82 -8.66 -4.71
CA GLY A 50 3.96 -8.58 -5.91
C GLY A 50 4.63 -7.82 -7.06
N LEU A 51 5.20 -6.65 -6.77
CA LEU A 51 5.91 -5.84 -7.77
C LEU A 51 7.18 -6.54 -8.29
N ALA A 52 7.93 -7.20 -7.41
CA ALA A 52 9.11 -7.97 -7.80
C ALA A 52 8.74 -9.15 -8.72
N ALA A 53 7.70 -9.92 -8.36
CA ALA A 53 7.22 -11.02 -9.17
C ALA A 53 6.72 -10.55 -10.55
N TRP A 54 5.99 -9.44 -10.59
CA TRP A 54 5.55 -8.83 -11.85
C TRP A 54 6.73 -8.39 -12.72
N LEU A 55 7.75 -7.73 -12.15
CA LEU A 55 8.95 -7.35 -12.91
C LEU A 55 9.69 -8.56 -13.47
N THR A 56 9.81 -9.65 -12.70
CA THR A 56 10.42 -10.91 -13.18
C THR A 56 9.61 -11.53 -14.31
N ASP A 57 8.28 -11.54 -14.22
CA ASP A 57 7.42 -12.04 -15.29
C ASP A 57 7.59 -11.22 -16.58
N VAL A 58 7.65 -9.89 -16.44
CA VAL A 58 7.87 -8.99 -17.57
C VAL A 58 9.25 -9.18 -18.19
N GLU A 59 10.30 -9.37 -17.39
CA GLU A 59 11.64 -9.69 -17.88
C GLU A 59 11.65 -11.02 -18.68
N ASN A 60 10.94 -12.03 -18.21
CA ASN A 60 10.80 -13.31 -18.92
C ASN A 60 10.05 -13.13 -20.25
N ILE A 61 8.92 -12.41 -20.24
CA ILE A 61 8.16 -12.08 -21.45
C ILE A 61 9.04 -11.30 -22.44
N MET A 62 9.82 -10.32 -21.98
CA MET A 62 10.72 -9.56 -22.83
C MET A 62 11.88 -10.39 -23.38
N ARG A 63 12.38 -11.36 -22.60
CA ARG A 63 13.42 -12.30 -23.04
C ARG A 63 12.91 -13.17 -24.19
N ASP A 64 11.68 -13.65 -24.07
CA ASP A 64 11.08 -14.59 -25.01
C ASP A 64 10.45 -13.89 -26.23
N ALA A 65 10.08 -12.61 -26.10
CA ALA A 65 9.52 -11.82 -27.19
C ALA A 65 10.57 -11.40 -28.24
N SER A 66 10.19 -11.47 -29.52
CA SER A 66 10.96 -10.90 -30.63
C SER A 66 11.01 -9.37 -30.53
N GLY A 67 12.08 -8.73 -31.02
CA GLY A 67 12.33 -7.29 -30.79
C GLY A 67 11.21 -6.33 -31.21
N ARG A 68 10.31 -6.74 -32.12
CA ARG A 68 9.13 -5.97 -32.55
C ARG A 68 7.94 -6.07 -31.58
N ASP A 69 7.80 -7.20 -30.87
CA ASP A 69 6.73 -7.42 -29.89
C ASP A 69 7.06 -6.77 -28.53
N ARG A 70 8.35 -6.73 -28.14
CA ARG A 70 8.81 -6.09 -26.89
C ARG A 70 8.34 -4.65 -26.75
N ALA A 71 8.53 -3.84 -27.80
CA ALA A 71 8.18 -2.43 -27.79
C ALA A 71 6.66 -2.16 -27.76
N THR A 72 5.86 -3.16 -28.14
CA THR A 72 4.40 -3.04 -28.23
C THR A 72 3.73 -3.43 -26.90
N ILE A 73 4.36 -4.31 -26.11
CA ILE A 73 3.77 -4.84 -24.87
C ILE A 73 4.22 -4.05 -23.64
N TYR A 74 5.49 -3.63 -23.58
CA TYR A 74 6.02 -2.85 -22.45
C TYR A 74 6.94 -1.73 -22.93
N THR A 75 6.57 -0.48 -22.62
CA THR A 75 7.44 0.65 -22.92
C THR A 75 8.56 0.75 -21.88
N PRO A 76 9.79 1.15 -22.27
CA PRO A 76 10.90 1.33 -21.33
C PRO A 76 10.56 2.26 -20.17
N ALA A 77 9.82 3.34 -20.44
CA ALA A 77 9.38 4.29 -19.43
C ALA A 77 8.43 3.66 -18.38
N TYR A 78 7.56 2.73 -18.80
CA TYR A 78 6.67 2.04 -17.87
C TYR A 78 7.45 1.06 -16.97
N LEU A 79 8.42 0.34 -17.53
CA LEU A 79 9.31 -0.54 -16.74
C LEU A 79 10.10 0.26 -15.70
N GLU A 80 10.66 1.40 -16.11
CA GLU A 80 11.41 2.28 -15.22
C GLU A 80 10.51 2.80 -14.08
N ALA A 81 9.29 3.22 -14.39
CA ALA A 81 8.32 3.65 -13.38
C ALA A 81 7.97 2.53 -12.37
N MET A 82 7.85 1.29 -12.83
CA MET A 82 7.58 0.14 -11.96
C MET A 82 8.80 -0.25 -11.11
N GLN A 83 10.01 -0.15 -11.65
CA GLN A 83 11.26 -0.32 -10.89
C GLN A 83 11.42 0.77 -9.81
N GLN A 84 11.11 2.02 -10.14
CA GLN A 84 11.08 3.13 -9.17
C GLN A 84 10.02 2.91 -8.08
N SER A 85 8.85 2.40 -8.46
CA SER A 85 7.80 2.05 -7.49
C SER A 85 8.27 0.96 -6.52
N LEU A 86 8.90 -0.11 -7.02
CA LEU A 86 9.48 -1.15 -6.18
C LEU A 86 10.57 -0.59 -5.24
N ALA A 87 11.44 0.27 -5.74
CA ALA A 87 12.46 0.93 -4.92
C ALA A 87 11.84 1.78 -3.81
N SER A 88 10.80 2.55 -4.13
CA SER A 88 10.09 3.37 -3.13
C SER A 88 9.41 2.51 -2.06
N VAL A 89 8.79 1.39 -2.44
CA VAL A 89 8.18 0.45 -1.47
C VAL A 89 9.24 -0.15 -0.54
N ARG A 90 10.40 -0.55 -1.09
CA ARG A 90 11.54 -1.05 -0.31
C ARG A 90 12.06 -0.03 0.69
N GLU A 91 12.24 1.22 0.25
CA GLU A 91 12.69 2.30 1.12
C GLU A 91 11.70 2.56 2.25
N LYS A 92 10.40 2.62 1.94
CA LYS A 92 9.34 2.78 2.95
C LYS A 92 9.32 1.62 3.95
N ARG A 93 9.44 0.38 3.48
CA ARG A 93 9.51 -0.81 4.34
C ARG A 93 10.71 -0.74 5.28
N LEU A 94 11.88 -0.37 4.77
CA LEU A 94 13.09 -0.24 5.58
C LEU A 94 12.98 0.90 6.61
N ALA A 95 12.42 2.04 6.22
CA ALA A 95 12.18 3.16 7.13
C ALA A 95 11.24 2.75 8.26
N LEU A 96 10.10 2.14 7.93
CA LEU A 96 9.12 1.67 8.89
C LEU A 96 9.69 0.58 9.81
N SER A 97 10.50 -0.34 9.29
CA SER A 97 11.18 -1.36 10.10
C SER A 97 12.12 -0.75 11.13
N ARG A 98 12.86 0.31 10.77
CA ARG A 98 13.77 1.01 11.69
C ARG A 98 12.99 1.77 12.76
N GLU A 99 11.91 2.44 12.38
CA GLU A 99 11.04 3.16 13.30
C GLU A 99 10.39 2.22 14.31
N LEU A 100 9.90 1.07 13.83
CA LEU A 100 9.30 0.05 14.69
C LEU A 100 10.30 -0.54 15.69
N GLU A 101 11.55 -0.74 15.27
CA GLU A 101 12.62 -1.19 16.16
C GLU A 101 12.99 -0.12 17.20
N SER A 102 13.05 1.15 16.79
CA SER A 102 13.28 2.28 17.70
C SER A 102 12.17 2.40 18.75
N GLU A 103 10.90 2.23 18.36
CA GLU A 103 9.77 2.28 19.30
C GLU A 103 9.75 1.06 20.25
N ARG A 104 10.14 -0.12 19.78
CA ARG A 104 10.35 -1.29 20.66
C ARG A 104 11.42 -1.04 21.70
N GLN A 105 12.56 -0.46 21.30
CA GLN A 105 13.66 -0.14 22.22
C GLN A 105 13.27 0.95 23.23
N ARG A 106 12.57 2.00 22.78
CA ARG A 106 12.04 3.05 23.66
C ARG A 106 11.06 2.48 24.69
N SER A 107 10.24 1.52 24.29
CA SER A 107 9.29 0.83 25.17
C SER A 107 9.98 -0.15 26.13
N ALA A 108 11.16 -0.66 25.80
CA ALA A 108 11.92 -1.63 26.59
C ALA A 108 12.95 -0.98 27.54
N ALA A 109 13.24 0.31 27.38
CA ALA A 109 14.13 1.04 28.29
C ALA A 109 13.40 1.34 29.62
N PRO A 110 13.86 0.82 30.78
CA PRO A 110 13.33 1.20 32.07
C PRO A 110 13.73 2.65 32.39
N ASN A 111 12.77 3.46 32.84
CA ASN A 111 13.02 4.74 33.52
C ASN A 111 13.78 4.52 34.83
#